data_AF-A0A7X5UXB3-F1
#
_entry.id   AF-A0A7X5UXB3-F1
#
_cell.length_a   1.000
_cell.length_b   1.000
_cell.length_c   1.000
_cell.angle_alpha   90.00
_cell.angle_beta   90.00
_cell.angle_gamma   90.00
#
_symmetry.space_group_name_H-M   'P 1'
#
loop_
_entity.id
_entity.type
_entity.pdbx_description
1 polymer ?
#
loop_
_entity_poly.entity_id
_entity_poly.type
_entity_poly.pdbx_seq_one_letter_code
_entity_poly.pdbx_strand_id
1 'polypeptide(L)'
;MGDILFLAHRVPYPPDRGDKIRGFNILKYLSTKKRVHLIAFADDPADLKQKGGLTKYTGNRSIVWRAKSQLVAGFQALVQHRPVSLTAFDNDALRQAVENILERHRIDTIYVFSSQMAQYLPPRPRQRVIMDFVDMDSAKFAAYAKSSKGPMGWMLGREARLLLAHEKAIAGRADANLFVSEAEAELFRQRTGADRVHVIENGIDTDYFDPSAHFKRVDVMGSTIVFTGQMDYRPNIEGVTWFVETILPHIRLAHPDARFIIVGRNPTDAVKALARHPGVAVIGEVPDVRGWLAQAAVVVAPLKLARGIQNKVLEGMAMARPVVASEAAATGIDHGGTILVGATVGEMAEHVTRLLSNRRKAAELGEAARQRVIDRYSWEARLSPLDEVLGQPLRPAKEERVSRITDVPKKPRRAA
;
A
#
# COMPACT_ATOMS: atom_id res chain seq x y z
N MET A 1 9.17 -12.26 27.37
CA MET A 1 8.77 -11.94 25.98
C MET A 1 9.58 -10.72 25.55
N GLY A 2 10.19 -10.72 24.37
CA GLY A 2 11.00 -9.60 23.90
C GLY A 2 10.16 -8.56 23.13
N ASP A 3 10.76 -7.41 22.89
CA ASP A 3 10.17 -6.28 22.16
C ASP A 3 10.42 -6.42 20.64
N ILE A 4 9.72 -5.60 19.85
CA ILE A 4 9.87 -5.53 18.39
C ILE A 4 10.71 -4.30 18.01
N LEU A 5 11.71 -4.48 17.15
CA LEU A 5 12.38 -3.38 16.45
C LEU A 5 11.75 -3.22 15.06
N PHE A 6 11.14 -2.06 14.80
CA PHE A 6 10.55 -1.71 13.52
C PHE A 6 11.47 -0.76 12.75
N LEU A 7 11.98 -1.21 11.60
CA LEU A 7 12.83 -0.42 10.71
C LEU A 7 12.02 0.07 9.52
N ALA A 8 11.97 1.38 9.28
CA ALA A 8 11.21 1.95 8.18
C ALA A 8 12.05 2.90 7.33
N HIS A 9 11.96 2.77 6.00
CA HIS A 9 12.64 3.67 5.07
C HIS A 9 12.11 5.12 5.14
N ARG A 10 10.95 5.33 5.76
CA ARG A 10 10.42 6.65 6.11
C ARG A 10 9.59 6.56 7.38
N VAL A 11 9.54 7.64 8.16
CA VAL A 11 8.66 7.75 9.31
C VAL A 11 7.20 7.57 8.85
N PRO A 12 6.43 6.67 9.48
CA PRO A 12 5.09 6.33 9.01
C PRO A 12 4.01 7.35 9.40
N TYR A 13 4.36 8.54 9.91
CA TYR A 13 3.38 9.51 10.40
C TYR A 13 3.69 10.94 9.88
N PRO A 14 2.66 11.73 9.52
CA PRO A 14 1.25 11.35 9.39
C PRO A 14 1.02 10.33 8.24
N PRO A 15 -0.02 9.48 8.32
CA PRO A 15 -0.33 8.49 7.29
C PRO A 15 -1.05 9.16 6.10
N ASP A 16 -0.32 10.00 5.36
CA ASP A 16 -0.85 10.83 4.26
C ASP A 16 -0.48 10.30 2.86
N ARG A 17 0.37 9.27 2.81
CA ARG A 17 0.90 8.65 1.58
C ARG A 17 0.90 7.14 1.72
N GLY A 18 0.71 6.40 0.62
CA GLY A 18 0.54 4.94 0.63
C GLY A 18 1.58 4.17 1.47
N ASP A 19 2.87 4.48 1.33
CA ASP A 19 3.95 3.89 2.12
C ASP A 19 3.84 4.22 3.62
N LYS A 20 3.51 5.47 3.96
CA LYS A 20 3.27 5.89 5.35
C LYS A 20 2.01 5.26 5.93
N ILE A 21 0.92 5.17 5.17
CA ILE A 21 -0.36 4.58 5.59
C ILE A 21 -0.17 3.11 5.97
N ARG A 22 0.47 2.31 5.10
CA ARG A 22 0.75 0.90 5.39
C ARG A 22 1.67 0.76 6.61
N GLY A 23 2.81 1.46 6.59
CA GLY A 23 3.78 1.41 7.68
C GLY A 23 3.17 1.80 9.04
N PHE A 24 2.26 2.79 9.05
CA PHE A 24 1.57 3.24 10.26
C PHE A 24 0.62 2.19 10.80
N ASN A 25 -0.20 1.58 9.93
CA ASN A 25 -1.17 0.58 10.36
C ASN A 25 -0.49 -0.71 10.82
N ILE A 26 0.60 -1.12 10.18
CA ILE A 26 1.42 -2.23 10.68
C ILE A 26 2.02 -1.88 12.05
N LEU A 27 2.62 -0.70 12.20
CA LEU A 27 3.18 -0.27 13.49
C LEU A 27 2.11 -0.24 14.59
N LYS A 28 0.94 0.33 14.31
CA LYS A 28 -0.23 0.36 15.20
C LYS A 28 -0.63 -1.07 15.59
N TYR A 29 -0.77 -1.97 14.62
CA TYR A 29 -1.14 -3.37 14.84
C TYR A 29 -0.11 -4.09 15.72
N LEU A 30 1.19 -4.03 15.37
CA LEU A 30 2.26 -4.66 16.14
C LEU A 30 2.35 -4.12 17.57
N SER A 31 2.06 -2.84 17.79
CA SER A 31 2.04 -2.23 19.13
C SER A 31 0.96 -2.79 20.05
N THR A 32 -0.08 -3.44 19.52
CA THR A 32 -1.07 -4.17 20.32
C THR A 32 -0.55 -5.53 20.82
N LYS A 33 0.50 -6.06 20.18
CA LYS A 33 1.04 -7.40 20.47
C LYS A 33 2.24 -7.34 21.40
N LYS A 34 3.15 -6.39 21.15
CA LYS A 34 4.41 -6.19 21.89
C LYS A 34 4.78 -4.71 21.89
N ARG A 35 5.64 -4.31 22.82
CA ARG A 35 6.26 -2.98 22.75
C ARG A 35 7.11 -2.86 21.48
N VAL A 36 6.93 -1.78 20.73
CA VAL A 36 7.65 -1.55 19.47
C VAL A 36 8.63 -0.39 19.60
N HIS A 37 9.87 -0.56 19.14
CA HIS A 37 10.85 0.50 18.98
C HIS A 37 10.98 0.86 17.50
N LEU A 38 10.86 2.13 17.15
CA LEU A 38 10.89 2.60 15.77
C LEU A 38 12.23 3.23 15.43
N ILE A 39 12.82 2.82 14.31
CA ILE A 39 13.94 3.51 13.68
C ILE A 39 13.56 3.81 12.23
N ALA A 40 13.60 5.07 11.83
CA ALA A 40 13.17 5.47 10.50
C ALA A 40 13.92 6.69 9.97
N PHE A 41 13.85 6.90 8.65
CA PHE A 41 14.29 8.16 8.04
C PHE A 41 13.17 9.22 8.05
N ALA A 42 13.58 10.48 8.10
CA ALA A 42 12.76 11.63 7.72
C ALA A 42 13.18 12.11 6.33
N ASP A 43 12.20 12.37 5.47
CA ASP A 43 12.39 12.89 4.12
C ASP A 43 11.86 14.31 3.94
N ASP A 44 10.99 14.75 4.85
CA ASP A 44 10.49 16.12 4.94
C ASP A 44 10.89 16.75 6.29
N PRO A 45 11.32 18.01 6.36
CA PRO A 45 11.54 18.68 7.65
C PRO A 45 10.34 18.62 8.60
N ALA A 46 9.11 18.52 8.09
CA ALA A 46 7.90 18.31 8.87
C ALA A 46 7.91 16.96 9.60
N ASP A 47 8.49 15.91 9.01
CA ASP A 47 8.60 14.57 9.60
C ASP A 47 9.36 14.60 10.95
N LEU A 48 10.37 15.48 11.06
CA LEU A 48 11.17 15.64 12.29
C LEU A 48 10.41 16.37 13.40
N LYS A 49 9.39 17.16 13.04
CA LYS A 49 8.65 18.01 13.99
C LYS A 49 7.45 17.30 14.62
N GLN A 50 7.06 16.12 14.12
CA GLN A 50 5.90 15.38 14.60
C GLN A 50 6.19 14.62 15.91
N LYS A 51 5.86 15.23 17.06
CA LYS A 51 6.18 14.66 18.38
C LYS A 51 5.12 13.70 18.95
N GLY A 52 3.86 13.75 18.48
CA GLY A 52 2.72 13.14 19.18
C GLY A 52 2.20 11.81 18.61
N GLY A 53 1.93 11.73 17.30
CA GLY A 53 1.13 10.66 16.70
C GLY A 53 1.67 9.24 16.88
N LEU A 54 2.97 9.10 17.10
CA LEU A 54 3.65 7.81 17.27
C LEU A 54 3.90 7.44 18.73
N THR A 55 3.78 8.37 19.68
CA THR A 55 4.15 8.16 21.09
C THR A 55 3.36 7.05 21.75
N LYS A 56 2.06 6.93 21.43
CA LYS A 56 1.21 5.85 21.95
C LYS A 56 1.54 4.45 21.39
N TYR A 57 2.28 4.37 20.28
CA TYR A 57 2.57 3.11 19.60
C TYR A 57 4.03 2.68 19.72
N THR A 58 4.89 3.52 20.30
CA THR A 58 6.35 3.31 20.30
C THR A 58 6.95 3.48 21.68
N GLY A 59 7.89 2.59 22.02
CA GLY A 59 8.71 2.66 23.23
C GLY A 59 9.86 3.65 23.08
N ASN A 60 10.75 3.40 22.11
CA ASN A 60 11.79 4.35 21.69
C ASN A 60 11.62 4.68 20.22
N ARG A 61 12.09 5.88 19.84
CA ARG A 61 12.09 6.34 18.46
C ARG A 61 13.42 6.99 18.11
N SER A 62 14.02 6.56 17.01
CA SER A 62 15.17 7.23 16.41
C SER A 62 14.80 7.62 14.97
N ILE A 63 14.62 8.92 14.74
CA ILE A 63 14.31 9.45 13.41
C ILE A 63 15.55 10.16 12.88
N VAL A 64 16.05 9.71 11.73
CA VAL A 64 17.29 10.21 11.14
C VAL A 64 16.98 10.97 9.86
N TRP A 65 17.53 12.17 9.70
CA TRP A 65 17.36 12.95 8.47
C TRP A 65 18.11 12.32 7.29
N ARG A 66 17.44 12.15 6.15
CA ARG A 66 18.07 11.64 4.93
C ARG A 66 18.59 12.77 4.05
N ALA A 67 19.84 13.17 4.26
CA ALA A 67 20.47 14.28 3.54
C ALA A 67 21.20 13.90 2.23
N LYS A 68 21.44 12.59 1.98
CA LYS A 68 22.34 12.17 0.89
C LYS A 68 21.70 12.44 -0.48
N SER A 69 22.43 13.14 -1.35
CA SER A 69 21.97 13.42 -2.72
C SER A 69 22.03 12.19 -3.61
N GLN A 70 21.14 12.13 -4.61
CA GLN A 70 21.10 11.01 -5.57
C GLN A 70 22.37 10.90 -6.42
N LEU A 71 23.04 12.02 -6.69
CA LEU A 71 24.31 12.02 -7.43
C LEU A 71 25.43 11.34 -6.63
N VAL A 72 25.56 11.69 -5.35
CA VAL A 72 26.55 11.07 -4.45
C VAL A 72 26.23 9.58 -4.26
N ALA A 73 24.96 9.25 -4.06
CA ALA A 73 24.52 7.86 -3.96
C ALA A 73 24.83 7.05 -5.22
N GLY A 74 24.57 7.62 -6.41
CA GLY A 74 24.85 7.01 -7.70
C GLY A 74 26.35 6.77 -7.91
N PHE A 75 27.20 7.74 -7.59
CA PHE A 75 28.65 7.58 -7.67
C PHE A 75 29.15 6.49 -6.72
N GLN A 76 28.72 6.52 -5.45
CA GLN A 76 29.05 5.48 -4.47
C GLN A 76 28.60 4.09 -4.93
N ALA A 77 27.40 4.00 -5.50
CA ALA A 77 26.84 2.74 -6.00
C ALA A 77 27.71 2.13 -7.10
N LEU A 78 28.22 2.95 -8.03
CA LEU A 78 29.12 2.50 -9.10
C LEU A 78 30.45 2.00 -8.53
N VAL A 79 31.11 2.79 -7.67
CA VAL A 79 32.41 2.45 -7.08
C VAL A 79 32.33 1.19 -6.20
N GLN A 80 31.28 1.08 -5.39
CA GLN A 80 31.12 -0.01 -4.43
C GLN A 80 30.40 -1.24 -5.00
N HIS A 81 30.00 -1.20 -6.27
CA HIS A 81 29.20 -2.25 -6.90
C HIS A 81 27.90 -2.60 -6.12
N ARG A 82 27.23 -1.58 -5.57
CA ARG A 82 25.96 -1.70 -4.84
C ARG A 82 24.78 -1.09 -5.63
N PRO A 83 23.52 -1.46 -5.31
CA PRO A 83 22.35 -0.73 -5.79
C PRO A 83 22.38 0.73 -5.31
N VAL A 84 21.97 1.66 -6.17
CA VAL A 84 21.76 3.08 -5.85
C VAL A 84 20.75 3.23 -4.73
N SER A 85 19.69 2.40 -4.72
CA SER A 85 18.69 2.40 -3.66
C SER A 85 19.28 2.06 -2.29
N LEU A 86 20.35 1.26 -2.21
CA LEU A 86 20.99 0.99 -0.93
C LEU A 86 21.90 2.13 -0.51
N THR A 87 22.74 2.63 -1.42
CA THR A 87 23.68 3.73 -1.09
C THR A 87 22.93 5.02 -0.77
N ALA A 88 21.79 5.29 -1.41
CA ALA A 88 20.93 6.43 -1.12
C ALA A 88 20.34 6.40 0.30
N PHE A 89 20.17 5.21 0.85
CA PHE A 89 19.66 4.99 2.21
C PHE A 89 20.74 4.60 3.21
N ASP A 90 22.03 4.56 2.85
CA ASP A 90 23.13 4.17 3.74
C ASP A 90 23.55 5.32 4.66
N ASN A 91 23.47 5.11 5.97
CA ASN A 91 23.63 6.13 7.00
C ASN A 91 24.15 5.53 8.32
N ASP A 92 25.30 6.03 8.79
CA ASP A 92 25.95 5.53 10.01
C ASP A 92 25.17 5.83 11.29
N ALA A 93 24.48 6.98 11.36
CA ALA A 93 23.66 7.31 12.53
C ALA A 93 22.47 6.33 12.68
N LEU A 94 21.91 5.87 11.57
CA LEU A 94 20.85 4.85 11.62
C LEU A 94 21.40 3.47 12.01
N ARG A 95 22.61 3.11 11.55
CA ARG A 95 23.31 1.89 11.96
C ARG A 95 23.59 1.89 13.46
N GLN A 96 24.15 2.99 13.98
CA GLN A 96 24.39 3.17 15.42
C GLN A 96 23.08 3.14 16.22
N ALA A 97 21.99 3.71 15.69
CA ALA A 97 20.69 3.66 16.36
C ALA A 97 20.17 2.22 16.49
N VAL A 98 20.36 1.38 15.47
CA VAL A 98 19.99 -0.05 15.52
C VAL A 98 20.82 -0.79 16.56
N GLU A 99 22.14 -0.62 16.54
CA GLU A 99 23.05 -1.23 17.52
C GLU A 99 22.67 -0.84 18.95
N ASN A 100 22.47 0.46 19.20
CA ASN A 100 22.06 0.97 20.51
C ASN A 100 20.74 0.36 21.01
N ILE A 101 19.75 0.15 20.13
CA ILE A 101 18.48 -0.46 20.52
C ILE A 101 18.65 -1.95 20.82
N LEU A 102 19.41 -2.68 20.00
CA LEU A 102 19.68 -4.10 20.20
C LEU A 102 20.48 -4.38 21.49
N GLU A 103 21.33 -3.44 21.91
CA GLU A 103 22.11 -3.54 23.16
C GLU A 103 21.26 -3.21 24.40
N ARG A 104 20.40 -2.18 24.32
CA ARG A 104 19.64 -1.66 25.47
C ARG A 104 18.33 -2.38 25.73
N HIS A 105 17.77 -3.03 24.71
CA HIS A 105 16.46 -3.67 24.79
C HIS A 105 16.52 -5.14 24.41
N ARG A 106 15.70 -5.95 25.07
CA ARG A 106 15.54 -7.36 24.71
C ARG A 106 14.66 -7.47 23.47
N ILE A 107 15.24 -7.26 22.30
CA ILE A 107 14.55 -7.42 21.02
C ILE A 107 14.52 -8.91 20.64
N ASP A 108 13.33 -9.45 20.37
CA ASP A 108 13.18 -10.82 19.86
C ASP A 108 12.76 -10.86 18.38
N THR A 109 12.26 -9.74 17.85
CA THR A 109 11.76 -9.62 16.47
C THR A 109 12.21 -8.30 15.86
N ILE A 110 12.74 -8.37 14.64
CA ILE A 110 13.05 -7.20 13.80
C ILE A 110 12.10 -7.22 12.60
N TYR A 111 11.20 -6.25 12.55
CA TYR A 111 10.32 -6.01 11.40
C TYR A 111 10.98 -4.99 10.48
N VAL A 112 11.26 -5.39 9.25
CA VAL A 112 11.95 -4.57 8.25
C VAL A 112 10.96 -4.15 7.18
N PHE A 113 10.64 -2.87 7.14
CA PHE A 113 9.72 -2.29 6.17
C PHE A 113 10.48 -1.61 5.02
N SER A 114 10.43 -2.25 3.85
CA SER A 114 11.14 -1.97 2.61
C SER A 114 12.59 -2.49 2.53
N SER A 115 12.96 -2.98 1.35
CA SER A 115 14.20 -3.72 1.06
C SER A 115 15.49 -2.94 1.40
N GLN A 116 15.43 -1.61 1.36
CA GLN A 116 16.60 -0.78 1.66
C GLN A 116 16.93 -0.78 3.15
N MET A 117 15.95 -1.04 4.03
CA MET A 117 16.18 -1.08 5.48
C MET A 117 16.86 -2.37 5.95
N ALA A 118 16.83 -3.42 5.13
CA ALA A 118 17.47 -4.69 5.48
C ALA A 118 19.00 -4.59 5.59
N GLN A 119 19.62 -3.55 5.02
CA GLN A 119 21.06 -3.30 5.16
C GLN A 119 21.51 -2.95 6.59
N TYR A 120 20.55 -2.70 7.48
CA TYR A 120 20.77 -2.43 8.90
C TYR A 120 20.56 -3.65 9.78
N LEU A 121 20.19 -4.81 9.21
CA LEU A 121 20.14 -6.05 9.96
C LEU A 121 21.54 -6.47 10.42
N PRO A 122 21.68 -7.04 11.63
CA PRO A 122 22.91 -7.70 12.03
C PRO A 122 23.31 -8.77 11.00
N PRO A 123 24.60 -9.06 10.76
CA PRO A 123 25.04 -10.08 9.80
C PRO A 123 24.47 -11.48 10.09
N ARG A 124 24.25 -11.80 11.36
CA ARG A 124 23.61 -13.03 11.83
C ARG A 124 22.62 -12.69 12.94
N PRO A 125 21.39 -12.27 12.60
CA PRO A 125 20.40 -11.91 13.59
C PRO A 125 20.03 -13.15 14.40
N ARG A 126 19.98 -13.01 15.73
CA ARG A 126 19.44 -14.03 16.63
C ARG A 126 17.94 -13.86 16.82
N GLN A 127 17.44 -12.70 16.42
CA GLN A 127 16.04 -12.31 16.43
C GLN A 127 15.32 -12.90 15.22
N ARG A 128 14.01 -13.04 15.34
CA ARG A 128 13.14 -13.24 14.19
C ARG A 128 13.25 -12.06 13.25
N VAL A 129 13.44 -12.29 11.95
CA VAL A 129 13.42 -11.25 10.92
C VAL A 129 12.18 -11.40 10.06
N ILE A 130 11.29 -10.42 10.14
CA ILE A 130 10.14 -10.30 9.25
C ILE A 130 10.47 -9.23 8.22
N MET A 131 10.57 -9.62 6.96
CA MET A 131 10.92 -8.73 5.85
C MET A 131 9.67 -8.39 5.04
N ASP A 132 9.18 -7.15 5.16
CA ASP A 132 8.11 -6.63 4.31
C ASP A 132 8.70 -5.90 3.12
N PHE A 133 8.77 -6.60 1.99
CA PHE A 133 9.24 -6.02 0.73
C PHE A 133 8.24 -4.99 0.21
N VAL A 134 6.96 -5.09 0.60
CA VAL A 134 5.82 -4.37 0.03
C VAL A 134 5.63 -4.78 -1.43
N ASP A 135 6.54 -4.32 -2.29
CA ASP A 135 6.59 -4.57 -3.73
C ASP A 135 7.98 -5.13 -4.10
N MET A 136 8.10 -5.73 -5.30
CA MET A 136 9.40 -6.20 -5.79
C MET A 136 10.16 -5.06 -6.52
N ASP A 137 11.05 -4.37 -5.81
CA ASP A 137 11.83 -3.24 -6.34
C ASP A 137 12.62 -3.64 -7.60
N SER A 138 13.29 -4.80 -7.59
CA SER A 138 14.07 -5.25 -8.75
C SER A 138 13.24 -5.44 -10.01
N ALA A 139 12.00 -5.93 -9.89
CA ALA A 139 11.07 -6.09 -10.99
C ALA A 139 10.61 -4.73 -11.55
N LYS A 140 10.33 -3.77 -10.66
CA LYS A 140 10.00 -2.39 -11.03
C LYS A 140 11.14 -1.72 -11.81
N PHE A 141 12.37 -1.82 -11.33
CA PHE A 141 13.54 -1.28 -12.04
C PHE A 141 13.79 -2.00 -13.37
N ALA A 142 13.56 -3.31 -13.46
CA ALA A 142 13.66 -4.05 -14.71
C ALA A 142 12.64 -3.59 -15.75
N ALA A 143 11.40 -3.28 -15.32
CA ALA A 143 10.38 -2.71 -16.19
C ALA A 143 10.79 -1.31 -16.71
N TYR A 144 11.28 -0.44 -15.82
CA TYR A 144 11.79 0.88 -16.22
C TYR A 144 12.99 0.80 -17.16
N ALA A 145 13.88 -0.17 -16.97
CA ALA A 145 15.01 -0.41 -17.86
C ALA A 145 14.54 -0.74 -19.29
N LYS A 146 13.50 -1.58 -19.44
CA LYS A 146 12.93 -1.96 -20.75
C LYS A 146 12.28 -0.78 -21.48
N SER A 147 11.67 0.15 -20.74
CA SER A 147 11.07 1.36 -21.32
C SER A 147 12.07 2.49 -21.56
N SER A 148 13.30 2.35 -21.07
CA SER A 148 14.34 3.38 -21.16
C SER A 148 15.36 3.05 -22.26
N LYS A 149 16.01 4.08 -22.81
CA LYS A 149 17.05 3.92 -23.84
C LYS A 149 18.40 4.42 -23.35
N GLY A 150 19.49 3.96 -23.97
CA GLY A 150 20.84 4.46 -23.74
C GLY A 150 21.40 4.21 -22.33
N PRO A 151 22.29 5.08 -21.82
CA PRO A 151 22.95 4.92 -20.53
C PRO A 151 21.99 4.80 -19.34
N MET A 152 20.85 5.47 -19.41
CA MET A 152 19.81 5.38 -18.37
C MET A 152 19.22 3.97 -18.28
N GLY A 153 18.92 3.35 -19.43
CA GLY A 153 18.45 1.96 -19.47
C GLY A 153 19.47 0.98 -18.91
N TRP A 154 20.76 1.18 -19.20
CA TRP A 154 21.83 0.38 -18.61
C TRP A 154 21.90 0.53 -17.08
N MET A 155 21.83 1.76 -16.57
CA MET A 155 21.88 2.03 -15.13
C MET A 155 20.68 1.41 -14.39
N LEU A 156 19.47 1.54 -14.94
CA LEU A 156 18.26 0.89 -14.39
C LEU A 156 18.36 -0.63 -14.45
N GLY A 157 18.91 -1.20 -15.53
CA GLY A 157 19.14 -2.64 -15.65
C GLY A 157 20.19 -3.17 -14.67
N ARG A 158 21.23 -2.38 -14.39
CA ARG A 158 22.20 -2.67 -13.32
C ARG A 158 21.53 -2.64 -11.96
N GLU A 159 20.74 -1.61 -11.68
CA GLU A 159 19.98 -1.48 -10.43
C GLU A 159 19.07 -2.70 -10.21
N ALA A 160 18.30 -3.09 -11.22
CA ALA A 160 17.45 -4.27 -11.17
C ALA A 160 18.20 -5.56 -10.80
N ARG A 161 19.37 -5.80 -11.43
CA ARG A 161 20.17 -7.01 -11.15
C ARG A 161 20.74 -7.02 -9.73
N LEU A 162 21.25 -5.88 -9.26
CA LEU A 162 21.85 -5.79 -7.93
C LEU A 162 20.78 -5.85 -6.83
N LEU A 163 19.62 -5.23 -7.06
CA LEU A 163 18.48 -5.35 -6.16
C LEU A 163 17.97 -6.78 -6.08
N LEU A 164 17.85 -7.49 -7.20
CA LEU A 164 17.42 -8.90 -7.19
C LEU A 164 18.38 -9.77 -6.35
N ALA A 165 19.69 -9.54 -6.48
CA ALA A 165 20.68 -10.26 -5.68
C ALA A 165 20.56 -9.94 -4.19
N HIS A 166 20.34 -8.66 -3.85
CA HIS A 166 20.12 -8.21 -2.48
C HIS A 166 18.83 -8.78 -1.87
N GLU A 167 17.72 -8.66 -2.58
CA GLU A 167 16.41 -9.22 -2.22
C GLU A 167 16.51 -10.74 -1.96
N LYS A 168 17.18 -11.48 -2.86
CA LYS A 168 17.41 -12.92 -2.69
C LYS A 168 18.24 -13.24 -1.45
N ALA A 169 19.28 -12.45 -1.18
CA ALA A 169 20.12 -12.63 0.01
C ALA A 169 19.34 -12.38 1.31
N ILE A 170 18.48 -11.35 1.34
CA ILE A 170 17.62 -11.06 2.48
C ILE A 170 16.59 -12.18 2.67
N ALA A 171 15.93 -12.60 1.60
CA ALA A 171 14.91 -13.64 1.68
C ALA A 171 15.46 -14.98 2.17
N GLY A 172 16.73 -15.26 1.93
CA GLY A 172 17.44 -16.42 2.48
C GLY A 172 17.70 -16.36 3.99
N ARG A 173 17.60 -15.17 4.60
CA ARG A 173 17.89 -14.90 6.02
C ARG A 173 16.68 -14.44 6.82
N ALA A 174 15.61 -14.01 6.17
CA ALA A 174 14.35 -13.67 6.82
C ALA A 174 13.59 -14.93 7.25
N ASP A 175 12.87 -14.86 8.36
CA ASP A 175 11.96 -15.90 8.83
C ASP A 175 10.62 -15.85 8.10
N ALA A 176 10.22 -14.68 7.59
CA ALA A 176 9.07 -14.47 6.74
C ALA A 176 9.31 -13.32 5.76
N ASN A 177 8.85 -13.48 4.52
CA ASN A 177 8.92 -12.49 3.45
C ASN A 177 7.50 -12.06 3.08
N LEU A 178 7.18 -10.77 3.21
CA LEU A 178 5.82 -10.24 3.02
C LEU A 178 5.74 -9.37 1.77
N PHE A 179 4.64 -9.53 1.03
CA PHE A 179 4.28 -8.72 -0.15
C PHE A 179 2.83 -8.25 -0.05
N VAL A 180 2.50 -7.16 -0.74
CA VAL A 180 1.14 -6.60 -0.75
C VAL A 180 0.18 -7.34 -1.68
N SER A 181 0.69 -8.11 -2.64
CA SER A 181 -0.11 -8.81 -3.64
C SER A 181 0.40 -10.22 -3.95
N GLU A 182 -0.52 -11.13 -4.30
CA GLU A 182 -0.15 -12.51 -4.72
C GLU A 182 0.65 -12.50 -6.02
N ALA A 183 0.35 -11.57 -6.94
CA ALA A 183 1.10 -11.44 -8.18
C ALA A 183 2.60 -11.14 -7.93
N GLU A 184 2.91 -10.31 -6.93
CA GLU A 184 4.29 -10.01 -6.56
C GLU A 184 4.93 -11.11 -5.75
N ALA A 185 4.20 -11.71 -4.81
CA ALA A 185 4.68 -12.87 -4.06
C ALA A 185 5.07 -14.01 -5.01
N GLU A 186 4.24 -14.30 -6.00
CA GLU A 186 4.49 -15.36 -6.98
C GLU A 186 5.67 -15.03 -7.90
N LEU A 187 5.73 -13.80 -8.41
CA LEU A 187 6.90 -13.34 -9.17
C LEU A 187 8.19 -13.45 -8.33
N PHE A 188 8.13 -13.12 -7.04
CA PHE A 188 9.25 -13.19 -6.14
C PHE A 188 9.71 -14.64 -5.91
N ARG A 189 8.77 -15.57 -5.66
CA ARG A 189 9.06 -17.01 -5.55
C ARG A 189 9.76 -17.52 -6.81
N GLN A 190 9.23 -17.21 -7.98
CA GLN A 190 9.80 -17.64 -9.27
C GLN A 190 11.21 -17.10 -9.51
N ARG A 191 11.48 -15.85 -9.13
CA ARG A 191 12.76 -15.18 -9.40
C ARG A 191 13.85 -15.50 -8.39
N THR A 192 13.48 -15.76 -7.14
CA THR A 192 14.44 -15.91 -6.04
C THR A 192 14.56 -17.35 -5.54
N GLY A 193 13.52 -18.17 -5.72
CA GLY A 193 13.38 -19.48 -5.10
C GLY A 193 13.11 -19.41 -3.59
N ALA A 194 12.69 -18.26 -3.06
CA ALA A 194 12.41 -18.07 -1.65
C ALA A 194 11.19 -18.87 -1.19
N ASP A 195 11.31 -19.53 -0.05
CA ASP A 195 10.19 -20.06 0.73
C ASP A 195 9.68 -19.03 1.77
N ARG A 196 8.60 -19.36 2.50
CA ARG A 196 7.99 -18.50 3.54
C ARG A 196 7.65 -17.11 3.01
N VAL A 197 7.05 -17.07 1.82
CA VAL A 197 6.55 -15.86 1.17
C VAL A 197 5.05 -15.76 1.41
N HIS A 198 4.63 -14.70 2.09
CA HIS A 198 3.27 -14.45 2.54
C HIS A 198 2.73 -13.17 1.90
N VAL A 199 1.42 -13.13 1.67
CA VAL A 199 0.71 -11.94 1.19
C VAL A 199 -0.04 -11.29 2.34
N ILE A 200 0.21 -10.01 2.55
CA ILE A 200 -0.51 -9.15 3.49
C ILE A 200 -0.92 -7.92 2.71
N GLU A 201 -2.15 -7.94 2.21
CA GLU A 201 -2.75 -6.85 1.44
C GLU A 201 -2.88 -5.58 2.28
N ASN A 202 -3.07 -4.44 1.62
CA ASN A 202 -3.44 -3.21 2.32
C ASN A 202 -4.90 -3.27 2.77
N GLY A 203 -5.18 -2.69 3.94
CA GLY A 203 -6.54 -2.47 4.43
C GLY A 203 -7.07 -1.07 4.12
N ILE A 204 -8.34 -0.86 4.45
CA ILE A 204 -8.99 0.44 4.54
C ILE A 204 -9.23 0.80 6.01
N ASP A 205 -9.15 2.08 6.34
CA ASP A 205 -9.42 2.59 7.69
C ASP A 205 -10.93 2.66 7.95
N THR A 206 -11.49 1.55 8.42
CA THR A 206 -12.94 1.41 8.71
C THR A 206 -13.40 2.21 9.92
N ASP A 207 -12.48 2.62 10.79
CA ASP A 207 -12.74 3.53 11.92
C ASP A 207 -12.87 4.97 11.40
N TYR A 208 -11.98 5.37 10.49
CA TYR A 208 -12.07 6.67 9.83
C TYR A 208 -13.32 6.75 8.96
N PHE A 209 -13.56 5.74 8.12
CA PHE A 209 -14.76 5.62 7.26
C PHE A 209 -15.91 4.91 8.00
N ASP A 210 -16.23 5.39 9.20
CA ASP A 210 -17.41 4.98 9.96
C ASP A 210 -18.53 6.02 9.80
N PRO A 211 -19.76 5.66 9.36
CA PRO A 211 -20.87 6.59 9.25
C PRO A 211 -21.31 7.24 10.59
N SER A 212 -20.93 6.63 11.72
CA SER A 212 -21.14 7.13 13.08
C SER A 212 -20.02 8.03 13.61
N ALA A 213 -18.87 8.09 12.92
CA ALA A 213 -17.77 8.96 13.32
C ALA A 213 -18.13 10.44 13.25
N HIS A 214 -17.37 11.26 13.98
CA HIS A 214 -17.54 12.71 13.93
C HIS A 214 -16.85 13.31 12.69
N PHE A 215 -17.66 13.84 11.78
CA PHE A 215 -17.22 14.62 10.62
C PHE A 215 -18.31 15.61 10.20
N LYS A 216 -17.93 16.64 9.44
CA LYS A 216 -18.89 17.61 8.91
C LYS A 216 -19.79 16.93 7.88
N ARG A 217 -21.08 16.76 8.21
CA ARG A 217 -22.09 16.27 7.26
C ARG A 217 -22.39 17.34 6.22
N VAL A 218 -22.67 16.90 5.00
CA VAL A 218 -23.11 17.77 3.92
C VAL A 218 -24.60 17.57 3.74
N ASP A 219 -25.37 18.65 3.73
CA ASP A 219 -26.79 18.61 3.42
C ASP A 219 -27.00 19.03 1.96
N VAL A 220 -27.42 18.08 1.13
CA VAL A 220 -27.74 18.32 -0.28
C VAL A 220 -29.13 17.75 -0.55
N MET A 221 -30.03 18.61 -1.02
CA MET A 221 -31.35 18.20 -1.47
C MET A 221 -31.29 17.30 -2.70
N GLY A 222 -32.18 16.30 -2.74
CA GLY A 222 -32.35 15.35 -3.84
C GLY A 222 -31.56 14.05 -3.68
N SER A 223 -31.79 13.11 -4.59
CA SER A 223 -31.12 11.81 -4.63
C SER A 223 -29.68 11.93 -5.15
N THR A 224 -28.69 11.93 -4.26
CA THR A 224 -27.27 12.15 -4.64
C THR A 224 -26.56 10.85 -5.04
N ILE A 225 -25.91 10.89 -6.20
CA ILE A 225 -25.01 9.87 -6.72
C ILE A 225 -23.60 10.44 -6.60
N VAL A 226 -22.70 9.77 -5.89
CA VAL A 226 -21.38 10.33 -5.56
C VAL A 226 -20.27 9.53 -6.21
N PHE A 227 -19.30 10.25 -6.77
CA PHE A 227 -18.01 9.70 -7.21
C PHE A 227 -16.87 10.45 -6.52
N THR A 228 -15.90 9.69 -5.98
CA THR A 228 -14.68 10.24 -5.37
C THR A 228 -13.42 9.89 -6.18
N GLY A 229 -12.41 10.77 -6.14
CA GLY A 229 -11.07 10.42 -6.61
C GLY A 229 -10.18 11.60 -7.00
N GLN A 230 -9.07 11.27 -7.67
CA GLN A 230 -8.13 12.24 -8.24
C GLN A 230 -8.57 12.60 -9.67
N MET A 231 -8.88 13.86 -9.96
CA MET A 231 -9.54 14.28 -11.21
C MET A 231 -8.58 14.74 -12.32
N ASP A 232 -7.28 14.63 -12.11
CA ASP A 232 -6.23 14.68 -13.15
C ASP A 232 -5.75 13.27 -13.56
N TYR A 233 -6.39 12.22 -13.02
CA TYR A 233 -6.12 10.84 -13.37
C TYR A 233 -7.06 10.36 -14.49
N ARG A 234 -6.48 10.00 -15.64
CA ARG A 234 -7.21 9.66 -16.87
C ARG A 234 -8.38 8.67 -16.68
N PRO A 235 -8.24 7.53 -15.98
CA PRO A 235 -9.38 6.65 -15.74
C PRO A 235 -10.55 7.28 -14.97
N ASN A 236 -10.28 8.21 -14.05
CA ASN A 236 -11.33 8.92 -13.33
C ASN A 236 -12.03 9.92 -14.24
N ILE A 237 -11.28 10.66 -15.07
CA ILE A 237 -11.83 11.59 -16.07
C ILE A 237 -12.76 10.83 -17.02
N GLU A 238 -12.27 9.74 -17.62
CA GLU A 238 -13.05 8.92 -18.55
C GLU A 238 -14.31 8.33 -17.88
N GLY A 239 -14.21 7.91 -16.62
CA GLY A 239 -15.33 7.36 -15.87
C GLY A 239 -16.42 8.39 -15.56
N VAL A 240 -16.07 9.57 -15.05
CA VAL A 240 -17.06 10.61 -14.75
C VAL A 240 -17.68 11.20 -16.01
N THR A 241 -16.88 11.40 -17.07
CA THR A 241 -17.40 11.84 -18.38
C THR A 241 -18.39 10.84 -18.95
N TRP A 242 -18.04 9.54 -18.97
CA TRP A 242 -18.95 8.50 -19.46
C TRP A 242 -20.24 8.41 -18.63
N PHE A 243 -20.14 8.54 -17.31
CA PHE A 243 -21.32 8.55 -16.46
C PHE A 243 -22.23 9.75 -16.74
N VAL A 244 -21.67 10.96 -16.83
CA VAL A 244 -22.42 12.20 -17.08
C VAL A 244 -23.08 12.21 -18.45
N GLU A 245 -22.33 11.84 -19.49
CA GLU A 245 -22.79 11.99 -20.87
C GLU A 245 -23.71 10.83 -21.31
N THR A 246 -23.54 9.65 -20.72
CA THR A 246 -24.20 8.43 -21.20
C THR A 246 -25.14 7.77 -20.19
N ILE A 247 -24.82 7.73 -18.89
CA ILE A 247 -25.60 6.95 -17.90
C ILE A 247 -26.61 7.84 -17.16
N LEU A 248 -26.17 8.99 -16.68
CA LEU A 248 -26.98 9.93 -15.89
C LEU A 248 -28.27 10.36 -16.63
N PRO A 249 -28.28 10.61 -17.96
CA PRO A 249 -29.52 10.95 -18.66
C PRO A 249 -30.60 9.88 -18.50
N HIS A 250 -30.25 8.59 -18.56
CA HIS A 250 -31.21 7.49 -18.38
C HIS A 250 -31.75 7.42 -16.96
N ILE A 251 -30.90 7.61 -15.94
CA ILE A 251 -31.33 7.65 -14.54
C ILE A 251 -32.32 8.81 -14.31
N ARG A 252 -32.04 9.98 -14.91
CA ARG A 252 -32.85 11.19 -14.75
C ARG A 252 -34.20 11.13 -15.44
N LEU A 253 -34.44 10.18 -16.35
CA LEU A 253 -35.79 9.92 -16.89
C LEU A 253 -36.73 9.40 -15.81
N ALA A 254 -36.23 8.53 -14.90
CA ALA A 254 -37.00 7.99 -13.79
C ALA A 254 -36.90 8.86 -12.52
N HIS A 255 -35.76 9.53 -12.31
CA HIS A 255 -35.47 10.37 -11.14
C HIS A 255 -35.01 11.77 -11.56
N PRO A 256 -35.91 12.70 -11.94
CA PRO A 256 -35.53 14.02 -12.44
C PRO A 256 -34.77 14.90 -11.44
N ASP A 257 -34.83 14.59 -10.15
CA ASP A 257 -34.10 15.25 -9.07
C ASP A 257 -32.71 14.64 -8.81
N ALA A 258 -32.35 13.53 -9.46
CA ALA A 258 -31.08 12.85 -9.24
C ALA A 258 -29.88 13.75 -9.58
N ARG A 259 -28.93 13.84 -8.65
CA ARG A 259 -27.74 14.70 -8.78
C ARG A 259 -26.47 13.86 -8.75
N PHE A 260 -25.60 14.03 -9.74
CA PHE A 260 -24.28 13.43 -9.76
C PHE A 260 -23.23 14.40 -9.21
N ILE A 261 -22.60 14.03 -8.12
CA ILE A 261 -21.63 14.84 -7.39
C ILE A 261 -20.23 14.26 -7.56
N ILE A 262 -19.34 15.04 -8.18
CA ILE A 262 -17.94 14.70 -8.39
C ILE A 262 -17.10 15.40 -7.32
N VAL A 263 -16.55 14.61 -6.40
CA VAL A 263 -15.72 15.08 -5.29
C VAL A 263 -14.29 14.61 -5.49
N GLY A 264 -13.31 15.51 -5.52
CA GLY A 264 -11.96 15.08 -5.83
C GLY A 264 -10.96 16.17 -6.17
N ARG A 265 -9.68 15.88 -5.88
CA ARG A 265 -8.56 16.79 -6.11
C ARG A 265 -8.31 17.04 -7.59
N ASN A 266 -7.77 18.21 -7.90
CA ASN A 266 -7.26 18.60 -9.22
C ASN A 266 -8.22 18.33 -10.40
N PRO A 267 -9.48 18.83 -10.38
CA PRO A 267 -10.34 18.72 -11.55
C PRO A 267 -9.73 19.44 -12.73
N THR A 268 -9.51 18.71 -13.83
CA THR A 268 -9.15 19.29 -15.12
C THR A 268 -10.28 20.16 -15.64
N ASP A 269 -9.99 21.05 -16.58
CA ASP A 269 -11.02 21.93 -17.16
C ASP A 269 -12.11 21.13 -17.90
N ALA A 270 -11.74 19.97 -18.48
CA ALA A 270 -12.69 19.02 -19.03
C ALA A 270 -13.68 18.49 -17.98
N VAL A 271 -13.19 18.10 -16.78
CA VAL A 271 -14.05 17.66 -15.68
C VAL A 271 -14.92 18.80 -15.16
N LYS A 272 -14.37 20.01 -14.99
CA LYS A 272 -15.15 21.19 -14.55
C LYS A 272 -16.29 21.51 -15.52
N ALA A 273 -16.05 21.36 -16.83
CA ALA A 273 -17.07 21.61 -17.85
C ALA A 273 -18.29 20.68 -17.74
N LEU A 274 -18.15 19.50 -17.13
CA LEU A 274 -19.27 18.58 -16.89
C LEU A 274 -20.36 19.19 -16.00
N ALA A 275 -20.04 20.18 -15.17
CA ALA A 275 -21.03 20.90 -14.36
C ALA A 275 -22.08 21.66 -15.20
N ARG A 276 -21.87 21.81 -16.51
CA ARG A 276 -22.87 22.37 -17.43
C ARG A 276 -24.02 21.39 -17.72
N HIS A 277 -23.85 20.10 -17.44
CA HIS A 277 -24.90 19.10 -17.63
C HIS A 277 -25.94 19.18 -16.51
N PRO A 278 -27.25 19.04 -16.81
CA PRO A 278 -28.29 19.06 -15.81
C PRO A 278 -28.07 18.01 -14.71
N GLY A 279 -28.12 18.44 -13.45
CA GLY A 279 -27.96 17.56 -12.30
C GLY A 279 -26.51 17.18 -11.97
N VAL A 280 -25.50 17.83 -12.57
CA VAL A 280 -24.08 17.56 -12.26
C VAL A 280 -23.49 18.67 -11.39
N ALA A 281 -22.74 18.30 -10.36
CA ALA A 281 -21.95 19.24 -9.57
C ALA A 281 -20.50 18.74 -9.44
N VAL A 282 -19.55 19.61 -9.74
CA VAL A 282 -18.11 19.36 -9.55
C VAL A 282 -17.65 20.15 -8.34
N ILE A 283 -17.40 19.46 -7.23
CA ILE A 283 -17.04 20.08 -5.95
C ILE A 283 -15.54 20.40 -5.89
N GLY A 284 -14.71 19.56 -6.51
CA GLY A 284 -13.26 19.68 -6.39
C GLY A 284 -12.73 19.10 -5.08
N GLU A 285 -11.57 19.58 -4.64
CA GLU A 285 -10.91 19.13 -3.42
C GLU A 285 -11.71 19.55 -2.18
N VAL A 286 -11.83 18.63 -1.22
CA VAL A 286 -12.49 18.88 0.07
C VAL A 286 -11.57 18.43 1.21
N PRO A 287 -11.66 19.08 2.40
CA PRO A 287 -10.88 18.65 3.56
C PRO A 287 -11.19 17.23 4.02
N ASP A 288 -12.46 16.81 3.87
CA ASP A 288 -12.95 15.48 4.26
C ASP A 288 -14.07 15.02 3.32
N VAL A 289 -13.89 13.84 2.72
CA VAL A 289 -14.84 13.24 1.78
C VAL A 289 -16.02 12.54 2.48
N ARG A 290 -15.90 12.21 3.79
CA ARG A 290 -16.89 11.41 4.51
C ARG A 290 -18.26 12.07 4.57
N GLY A 291 -18.31 13.40 4.66
CA GLY A 291 -19.56 14.15 4.61
C GLY A 291 -20.34 13.95 3.31
N TRP A 292 -19.64 13.81 2.19
CA TRP A 292 -20.24 13.56 0.88
C TRP A 292 -20.61 12.09 0.69
N LEU A 293 -19.75 11.17 1.14
CA LEU A 293 -20.07 9.73 1.11
C LEU A 293 -21.28 9.42 1.99
N ALA A 294 -21.37 9.98 3.19
CA ALA A 294 -22.51 9.77 4.09
C ALA A 294 -23.84 10.26 3.49
N GLN A 295 -23.80 11.34 2.71
CA GLN A 295 -24.97 11.90 2.02
C GLN A 295 -25.36 11.10 0.77
N ALA A 296 -24.44 10.31 0.21
CA ALA A 296 -24.68 9.56 -1.02
C ALA A 296 -25.86 8.59 -0.87
N ALA A 297 -26.84 8.72 -1.76
CA ALA A 297 -27.86 7.69 -1.96
C ALA A 297 -27.24 6.46 -2.64
N VAL A 298 -26.29 6.69 -3.57
CA VAL A 298 -25.49 5.65 -4.23
C VAL A 298 -24.07 6.16 -4.47
N VAL A 299 -23.07 5.34 -4.19
CA VAL A 299 -21.69 5.59 -4.62
C VAL A 299 -21.46 4.85 -5.93
N VAL A 300 -20.86 5.50 -6.93
CA VAL A 300 -20.58 4.89 -8.23
C VAL A 300 -19.09 4.85 -8.55
N ALA A 301 -18.65 3.79 -9.23
CA ALA A 301 -17.30 3.65 -9.76
C ALA A 301 -17.33 3.17 -11.22
N PRO A 302 -17.74 4.03 -12.18
CA PRO A 302 -17.92 3.68 -13.59
C PRO A 302 -16.59 3.71 -14.37
N LEU A 303 -15.58 2.96 -13.93
CA LEU A 303 -14.24 3.01 -14.52
C LEU A 303 -14.13 2.03 -15.70
N LYS A 304 -13.68 2.48 -16.87
CA LYS A 304 -13.41 1.58 -18.00
C LYS A 304 -12.11 0.80 -17.86
N LEU A 305 -11.14 1.39 -17.17
CA LEU A 305 -9.85 0.81 -16.87
C LEU A 305 -9.57 1.06 -15.40
N ALA A 306 -9.19 0.03 -14.67
CA ALA A 306 -8.77 0.15 -13.27
C ALA A 306 -7.52 -0.70 -13.03
N ARG A 307 -6.63 -0.21 -12.17
CA ARG A 307 -5.44 -0.95 -11.72
C ARG A 307 -5.42 -0.99 -10.21
N GLY A 308 -5.12 -2.17 -9.67
CA GLY A 308 -5.18 -2.41 -8.24
C GLY A 308 -6.60 -2.30 -7.69
N ILE A 309 -6.71 -2.42 -6.37
CA ILE A 309 -7.97 -2.28 -5.64
C ILE A 309 -8.42 -0.82 -5.67
N GLN A 310 -9.69 -0.59 -5.98
CA GLN A 310 -10.26 0.75 -6.05
C GLN A 310 -10.73 1.20 -4.65
N ASN A 311 -9.90 1.97 -3.94
CA ASN A 311 -10.22 2.44 -2.59
C ASN A 311 -11.58 3.15 -2.51
N LYS A 312 -11.98 3.93 -3.52
CA LYS A 312 -13.31 4.60 -3.54
C LYS A 312 -14.50 3.62 -3.40
N VAL A 313 -14.35 2.39 -3.89
CA VAL A 313 -15.35 1.34 -3.73
C VAL A 313 -15.35 0.89 -2.27
N LEU A 314 -14.18 0.58 -1.71
CA LEU A 314 -14.04 0.19 -0.30
C LEU A 314 -14.48 1.30 0.67
N GLU A 315 -14.22 2.57 0.36
CA GLU A 315 -14.66 3.75 1.12
C GLU A 315 -16.19 3.87 1.10
N GLY A 316 -16.82 3.67 -0.06
CA GLY A 316 -18.28 3.63 -0.18
C GLY A 316 -18.90 2.48 0.63
N MET A 317 -18.32 1.28 0.52
CA MET A 317 -18.71 0.12 1.34
C MET A 317 -18.55 0.43 2.83
N ALA A 318 -17.42 0.99 3.24
CA ALA A 318 -17.13 1.31 4.65
C ALA A 318 -18.15 2.33 5.19
N MET A 319 -18.52 3.34 4.42
CA MET A 319 -19.54 4.33 4.81
C MET A 319 -21.00 3.79 4.80
N ALA A 320 -21.18 2.47 4.72
CA ALA A 320 -22.47 1.80 4.61
C ALA A 320 -23.35 2.35 3.49
N ARG A 321 -22.73 2.70 2.34
CA ARG A 321 -23.46 3.17 1.16
C ARG A 321 -23.57 2.04 0.14
N PRO A 322 -24.69 1.92 -0.57
CA PRO A 322 -24.78 1.00 -1.69
C PRO A 322 -23.82 1.47 -2.79
N VAL A 323 -23.07 0.53 -3.36
CA VAL A 323 -22.08 0.81 -4.39
C VAL A 323 -22.48 0.16 -5.71
N VAL A 324 -22.41 0.93 -6.79
CA VAL A 324 -22.51 0.43 -8.17
C VAL A 324 -21.18 0.65 -8.88
N ALA A 325 -20.50 -0.43 -9.22
CA ALA A 325 -19.18 -0.40 -9.84
C ALA A 325 -19.23 -0.97 -11.26
N SER A 326 -18.34 -0.50 -12.13
CA SER A 326 -18.05 -1.25 -13.36
C SER A 326 -17.31 -2.55 -13.02
N GLU A 327 -17.34 -3.50 -13.95
CA GLU A 327 -16.56 -4.75 -13.81
C GLU A 327 -15.07 -4.45 -13.55
N ALA A 328 -14.48 -3.54 -14.32
CA ALA A 328 -13.08 -3.15 -14.12
C ALA A 328 -12.83 -2.54 -12.74
N ALA A 329 -13.76 -1.77 -12.17
CA ALA A 329 -13.61 -1.19 -10.84
C ALA A 329 -13.82 -2.21 -9.70
N ALA A 330 -14.59 -3.27 -9.96
CA ALA A 330 -14.81 -4.37 -9.01
C ALA A 330 -13.65 -5.38 -8.99
N THR A 331 -12.81 -5.43 -10.04
CA THR A 331 -11.67 -6.34 -10.12
C THR A 331 -10.74 -6.24 -8.91
N GLY A 332 -10.44 -7.39 -8.32
CA GLY A 332 -9.57 -7.50 -7.13
C GLY A 332 -10.27 -7.19 -5.80
N ILE A 333 -11.57 -6.85 -5.83
CA ILE A 333 -12.38 -6.65 -4.63
C ILE A 333 -13.22 -7.89 -4.38
N ASP A 334 -12.96 -8.54 -3.26
CA ASP A 334 -13.76 -9.61 -2.72
C ASP A 334 -15.00 -9.05 -2.02
N HIS A 335 -15.95 -8.58 -2.83
CA HIS A 335 -17.17 -7.94 -2.36
C HIS A 335 -18.28 -8.92 -1.97
N GLY A 336 -18.13 -10.24 -2.16
CA GLY A 336 -19.13 -11.23 -1.72
C GLY A 336 -20.58 -10.97 -2.18
N GLY A 337 -20.77 -10.31 -3.33
CA GLY A 337 -22.09 -9.91 -3.84
C GLY A 337 -22.74 -8.69 -3.16
N THR A 338 -22.02 -7.97 -2.28
CA THR A 338 -22.56 -6.80 -1.55
C THR A 338 -22.43 -5.48 -2.31
N ILE A 339 -22.02 -5.51 -3.57
CA ILE A 339 -22.07 -4.36 -4.49
C ILE A 339 -22.77 -4.81 -5.77
N LEU A 340 -23.31 -3.86 -6.53
CA LEU A 340 -23.85 -4.15 -7.86
C LEU A 340 -22.78 -3.85 -8.91
N VAL A 341 -22.59 -4.78 -9.84
CA VAL A 341 -21.60 -4.67 -10.91
C VAL A 341 -22.33 -4.55 -12.24
N GLY A 342 -22.08 -3.48 -13.01
CA GLY A 342 -22.64 -3.28 -14.34
C GLY A 342 -21.55 -3.18 -15.40
N ALA A 343 -21.72 -3.86 -16.53
CA ALA A 343 -20.81 -3.81 -17.67
C ALA A 343 -21.26 -2.80 -18.73
N THR A 344 -22.57 -2.53 -18.79
CA THR A 344 -23.19 -1.67 -19.81
C THR A 344 -23.83 -0.42 -19.22
N VAL A 345 -24.14 0.55 -20.10
CA VAL A 345 -24.91 1.75 -19.74
C VAL A 345 -26.26 1.38 -19.11
N GLY A 346 -26.96 0.41 -19.72
CA GLY A 346 -28.27 -0.04 -19.27
C GLY A 346 -28.23 -0.64 -17.87
N GLU A 347 -27.32 -1.58 -17.63
CA GLU A 347 -27.16 -2.23 -16.32
C GLU A 347 -26.79 -1.23 -15.22
N MET A 348 -25.83 -0.33 -15.50
CA MET A 348 -25.41 0.70 -14.55
C MET A 348 -26.58 1.65 -14.23
N ALA A 349 -27.31 2.12 -15.23
CA ALA A 349 -28.47 2.99 -15.04
C ALA A 349 -29.59 2.28 -14.27
N GLU A 350 -29.88 1.02 -14.59
CA GLU A 350 -30.90 0.22 -13.92
C GLU A 350 -30.55 -0.01 -12.44
N HIS A 351 -29.30 -0.40 -12.15
CA HIS A 351 -28.83 -0.62 -10.79
C HIS A 351 -28.96 0.64 -9.92
N VAL A 352 -28.51 1.79 -10.44
CA VAL A 352 -28.65 3.06 -9.72
C VAL A 352 -30.12 3.41 -9.54
N THR A 353 -30.94 3.32 -10.61
CA THR A 353 -32.38 3.63 -10.56
C THR A 353 -33.11 2.76 -9.53
N ARG A 354 -32.82 1.46 -9.46
CA ARG A 354 -33.41 0.54 -8.49
C ARG A 354 -33.06 0.91 -7.05
N LEU A 355 -31.82 1.31 -6.80
CA LEU A 355 -31.37 1.74 -5.48
C LEU A 355 -32.03 3.08 -5.07
N LEU A 356 -32.16 4.03 -6.00
CA LEU A 356 -32.86 5.29 -5.76
C LEU A 356 -34.35 5.08 -5.46
N SER A 357 -35.02 4.16 -6.16
CA SER A 357 -36.44 3.85 -5.98
C SER A 357 -36.74 3.07 -4.69
N ASN A 358 -35.77 2.36 -4.11
CA ASN A 358 -35.97 1.54 -2.91
C ASN A 358 -34.90 1.80 -1.85
N ARG A 359 -35.12 2.85 -1.06
CA ARG A 359 -34.20 3.28 0.01
C ARG A 359 -33.94 2.20 1.06
N ARG A 360 -34.93 1.36 1.38
CA ARG A 360 -34.75 0.24 2.32
C ARG A 360 -33.76 -0.77 1.76
N LYS A 361 -33.95 -1.18 0.50
CA LYS A 361 -33.04 -2.16 -0.13
C LYS A 361 -31.64 -1.60 -0.33
N ALA A 362 -31.55 -0.31 -0.64
CA ALA A 362 -30.29 0.42 -0.73
C ALA A 362 -29.53 0.44 0.61
N ALA A 363 -30.22 0.69 1.72
CA ALA A 363 -29.64 0.65 3.07
C ALA A 363 -29.22 -0.78 3.47
N GLU A 364 -30.04 -1.79 3.22
CA GLU A 364 -29.69 -3.21 3.45
C GLU A 364 -28.41 -3.61 2.70
N LEU A 365 -28.29 -3.22 1.42
CA LEU A 365 -27.10 -3.50 0.62
C LEU A 365 -25.88 -2.76 1.14
N GLY A 366 -26.02 -1.48 1.50
CA GLY A 366 -24.95 -0.67 2.07
C GLY A 366 -24.42 -1.25 3.38
N GLU A 367 -25.30 -1.71 4.27
CA GLU A 367 -24.90 -2.33 5.54
C GLU A 367 -24.19 -3.67 5.33
N ALA A 368 -24.71 -4.52 4.44
CA ALA A 368 -24.03 -5.75 4.05
C ALA A 368 -22.64 -5.47 3.47
N ALA A 369 -22.50 -4.40 2.68
CA ALA A 369 -21.23 -3.97 2.13
C ALA A 369 -20.26 -3.49 3.21
N ARG A 370 -20.75 -2.75 4.21
CA ARG A 370 -19.95 -2.32 5.37
C ARG A 370 -19.43 -3.53 6.15
N GLN A 371 -20.30 -4.49 6.46
CA GLN A 371 -19.88 -5.70 7.16
C GLN A 371 -18.81 -6.45 6.36
N ARG A 372 -19.02 -6.64 5.05
CA ARG A 372 -18.04 -7.30 4.17
C ARG A 372 -16.69 -6.59 4.18
N VAL A 373 -16.66 -5.26 4.07
CA VAL A 373 -15.40 -4.53 4.03
C VAL A 373 -14.68 -4.53 5.39
N ILE A 374 -15.41 -4.53 6.51
CA ILE A 374 -14.81 -4.69 7.84
C ILE A 374 -14.15 -6.06 7.97
N ASP A 375 -14.88 -7.14 7.64
CA ASP A 375 -14.40 -8.50 7.81
C ASP A 375 -13.25 -8.84 6.85
N ARG A 376 -13.27 -8.29 5.64
CA ARG A 376 -12.31 -8.64 4.58
C ARG A 376 -11.21 -7.61 4.37
N TYR A 377 -11.43 -6.33 4.64
CA TYR A 377 -10.53 -5.26 4.23
C TYR A 377 -10.19 -4.27 5.34
N SER A 378 -10.69 -4.40 6.56
CA SER A 378 -10.16 -3.61 7.67
C SER A 378 -8.66 -3.89 7.85
N TRP A 379 -7.92 -2.90 8.35
CA TRP A 379 -6.51 -3.09 8.68
C TRP A 379 -6.31 -4.24 9.68
N GLU A 380 -7.20 -4.40 10.65
CA GLU A 380 -7.16 -5.53 11.58
C GLU A 380 -7.30 -6.87 10.84
N ALA A 381 -8.30 -7.00 9.97
CA ALA A 381 -8.51 -8.23 9.20
C ALA A 381 -7.39 -8.54 8.21
N ARG A 382 -6.76 -7.52 7.62
CA ARG A 382 -5.62 -7.71 6.69
C ARG A 382 -4.31 -8.01 7.40
N LEU A 383 -4.13 -7.51 8.62
CA LEU A 383 -2.91 -7.70 9.39
C LEU A 383 -2.97 -8.91 10.32
N SER A 384 -4.15 -9.53 10.53
CA SER A 384 -4.29 -10.72 11.38
C SER A 384 -3.35 -11.89 11.04
N PRO A 385 -2.98 -12.16 9.77
CA PRO A 385 -1.98 -13.20 9.46
C PRO A 385 -0.59 -12.93 10.06
N LEU A 386 -0.28 -11.69 10.46
CA LEU A 386 0.96 -11.38 11.18
C LEU A 386 1.04 -12.09 12.53
N ASP A 387 -0.08 -12.43 13.17
CA ASP A 387 -0.06 -13.14 14.44
C ASP A 387 0.58 -14.53 14.29
N GLU A 388 0.23 -15.24 13.22
CA GLU A 388 0.86 -16.50 12.87
C GLU A 388 2.35 -16.30 12.53
N VAL A 389 2.67 -15.29 11.72
CA VAL A 389 4.06 -14.97 11.35
C VAL A 389 4.92 -14.62 12.56
N LEU A 390 4.36 -13.96 13.59
CA LEU A 390 5.03 -13.66 14.86
C LEU A 390 5.18 -14.91 15.74
N GLY A 391 4.31 -15.92 15.57
CA GLY A 391 4.30 -17.16 16.33
C GLY A 391 5.10 -18.32 15.72
N GLN A 392 5.38 -18.31 14.41
CA GLN A 392 6.08 -19.41 13.71
C GLN A 392 7.46 -19.75 14.32
N PRO A 393 7.98 -20.99 14.24
CA PRO A 393 9.35 -21.27 14.65
C PRO A 393 10.38 -20.50 13.82
N LEU A 394 11.47 -20.04 14.47
CA LEU A 394 12.61 -19.45 13.78
C LEU A 394 13.14 -20.42 12.72
N ARG A 395 13.65 -19.89 11.62
CA ARG A 395 14.41 -20.68 10.65
C ARG A 395 15.62 -21.28 11.38
N PRO A 396 15.86 -22.60 11.23
CA PRO A 396 17.10 -23.17 11.74
C PRO A 396 18.27 -22.42 11.11
N ALA A 397 19.28 -22.10 11.90
CA ALA A 397 20.49 -21.49 11.38
C ALA A 397 21.00 -22.40 10.24
N LYS A 398 21.07 -21.87 9.01
CA LYS A 398 21.72 -22.60 7.93
C LYS A 398 23.17 -22.83 8.35
N GLU A 399 23.50 -24.06 8.71
CA GLU A 399 24.89 -24.50 8.72
C GLU A 399 25.38 -24.34 7.28
N GLU A 400 26.11 -23.27 7.01
CA GLU A 400 26.92 -23.21 5.80
C GLU A 400 27.87 -24.41 5.88
N ARG A 401 27.63 -25.44 5.05
CA ARG A 401 28.67 -26.41 4.72
C ARG A 401 29.83 -25.59 4.18
N VAL A 402 30.80 -25.31 5.04
CA VAL A 402 32.12 -24.87 4.64
C VAL A 402 32.67 -26.02 3.81
N SER A 403 32.46 -25.95 2.50
CA SER A 403 33.23 -26.69 1.51
C SER A 403 34.69 -26.34 1.77
N ARG A 404 35.38 -27.18 2.54
CA ARG A 404 36.83 -27.13 2.65
C ARG A 404 37.36 -27.51 1.28
N ILE A 405 37.62 -26.49 0.45
CA ILE A 405 38.55 -26.63 -0.67
C ILE A 405 39.94 -26.75 -0.05
N THR A 406 40.29 -27.95 0.37
CA THR A 406 41.66 -28.36 0.65
C THR A 406 41.91 -29.67 -0.09
N ASP A 407 41.94 -29.60 -1.41
CA ASP A 407 42.63 -30.59 -2.24
C ASP A 407 43.43 -29.82 -3.29
N VAL A 408 44.61 -29.37 -2.86
CA VAL A 408 45.70 -29.05 -3.79
C VAL A 408 46.30 -30.40 -4.19
N PRO A 409 46.23 -30.83 -5.47
CA PRO A 409 46.88 -32.06 -5.88
C PRO A 409 48.40 -31.85 -5.81
N LYS A 410 49.06 -32.60 -4.90
CA LYS A 410 50.52 -32.70 -4.87
C LYS A 410 50.99 -33.26 -6.21
N LYS A 411 51.76 -32.47 -6.96
CA LYS A 411 52.52 -32.95 -8.14
C LYS A 411 53.39 -34.14 -7.72
N PRO A 412 53.44 -35.24 -8.50
CA PRO A 412 54.36 -36.32 -8.23
C PRO A 412 55.80 -35.85 -8.51
N ARG A 413 56.68 -36.06 -7.54
CA ARG A 413 58.13 -35.99 -7.74
C ARG A 413 58.51 -37.06 -8.76
N ARG A 414 59.08 -36.64 -9.90
CA ARG A 414 59.85 -37.55 -10.77
C ARG A 414 61.12 -37.95 -10.02
N ALA A 415 61.32 -39.25 -9.86
CA ALA A 415 62.58 -39.87 -9.48
C ALA A 415 63.09 -40.66 -10.69
N ALA A 416 64.42 -40.59 -10.88
CA ALA A 416 65.25 -41.20 -11.93
C ALA A 416 65.09 -40.61 -13.34
#